data_AF-A0A9W7Q6T0-F1
#
_entry.id   AF-A0A9W7Q6T0-F1
#
_cell.length_a   1.000
_cell.length_b   1.000
_cell.length_c   1.000
_cell.angle_alpha   90.00
_cell.angle_beta   90.00
_cell.angle_gamma   90.00
#
_symmetry.space_group_name_H-M   'P 1'
#
loop_
_entity.id
_entity.type
_entity.pdbx_description
1 polymer ?
#
loop_
_entity_poly.entity_id
_entity_poly.type
_entity_poly.pdbx_seq_one_letter_code
_entity_poly.pdbx_strand_id
1 'polypeptide(L)'
;MAGGVYIFLYRHDREWLYENTIYKKRSIPQINNWIEVDKNLLVDIQGAIRKIKNDHEYPIRVTKHSIGRELSRSLGEYTLKNCPLTAEFLMLNVESVEQFQIRRIYWAIEKLISKNEPVLKSKVKKLARLSDNISKKASDELSKIIDNNF
;
A
#
# COMPACT_ATOMS: atom_id res chain seq x y z
N MET A 1 -16.04 26.75 -20.62
CA MET A 1 -16.26 28.04 -21.32
C MET A 1 -16.50 29.13 -20.28
N ALA A 2 -15.45 29.87 -19.88
CA ALA A 2 -15.56 31.01 -18.96
C ALA A 2 -14.60 32.17 -19.33
N GLY A 3 -13.84 32.04 -20.42
CA GLY A 3 -12.83 33.03 -20.81
C GLY A 3 -13.42 34.36 -21.26
N GLY A 4 -14.56 34.34 -21.97
CA GLY A 4 -15.19 35.56 -22.49
C GLY A 4 -15.66 36.53 -21.41
N VAL A 5 -16.34 36.02 -20.38
CA VAL A 5 -16.82 36.82 -19.24
C VAL A 5 -15.64 37.37 -18.43
N TYR A 6 -14.61 36.55 -18.18
CA TYR A 6 -13.40 37.01 -17.52
C TYR A 6 -12.69 38.12 -18.31
N ILE A 7 -12.53 37.96 -19.63
CA ILE A 7 -11.89 38.96 -20.49
C ILE A 7 -12.69 40.26 -20.53
N PHE A 8 -14.02 40.18 -20.58
CA PHE A 8 -14.89 41.35 -20.57
C PHE A 8 -14.74 42.14 -19.26
N LEU A 9 -14.90 41.47 -18.12
CA LEU A 9 -14.76 42.10 -16.80
C LEU A 9 -13.34 42.63 -16.58
N TYR A 10 -12.32 41.90 -17.00
CA TYR A 10 -10.93 42.38 -16.88
C TYR A 10 -10.67 43.69 -17.66
N ARG A 11 -11.33 43.87 -18.81
CA ARG A 11 -11.17 45.07 -19.67
C ARG A 11 -12.04 46.23 -19.24
N HIS A 12 -13.25 45.94 -18.78
CA HIS A 12 -14.28 46.96 -18.60
C HIS A 12 -14.63 47.23 -17.14
N ASP A 13 -14.40 46.26 -16.24
CA ASP A 13 -14.76 46.38 -14.83
C ASP A 13 -13.80 45.61 -13.92
N ARG A 14 -12.55 46.08 -13.94
CA ARG A 14 -11.42 45.40 -13.31
C ARG A 14 -11.52 45.46 -11.77
N GLU A 15 -12.06 46.54 -11.22
CA GLU A 15 -12.27 46.70 -9.78
C GLU A 15 -13.32 45.72 -9.28
N TRP A 16 -14.49 45.65 -9.94
CA TRP A 16 -15.52 44.66 -9.60
C TRP A 16 -14.97 43.24 -9.65
N LEU A 17 -14.17 42.91 -10.67
CA LEU A 17 -13.53 41.61 -10.80
C LEU A 17 -12.63 41.29 -9.60
N TYR A 18 -11.78 42.22 -9.13
CA TYR A 18 -10.88 41.94 -8.00
C TYR A 18 -11.61 41.90 -6.65
N GLU A 19 -12.65 42.72 -6.46
CA GLU A 19 -13.43 42.73 -5.22
C GLU A 19 -14.32 41.49 -5.08
N ASN A 20 -14.85 40.98 -6.20
CA ASN A 20 -15.80 39.86 -6.22
C ASN A 20 -15.17 38.53 -6.61
N THR A 21 -13.88 38.50 -6.95
CA THR A 21 -13.15 37.24 -7.08
C THR A 21 -12.44 36.90 -5.78
N ILE A 22 -12.67 35.68 -5.29
CA ILE A 22 -11.86 35.12 -4.20
C ILE A 22 -10.47 34.88 -4.79
N TYR A 23 -9.59 35.88 -4.73
CA TYR A 23 -8.18 35.72 -5.08
C TYR A 23 -7.57 34.76 -4.06
N LYS A 24 -7.58 33.46 -4.35
CA LYS A 24 -6.77 32.50 -3.63
C LYS A 24 -5.33 32.79 -4.01
N LYS A 25 -4.60 33.48 -3.13
CA LYS A 25 -3.13 33.54 -3.23
C LYS A 25 -2.66 32.11 -3.47
N ARG A 26 -1.97 31.87 -4.60
CA ARG A 26 -1.29 30.60 -4.80
C ARG A 26 -0.35 30.46 -3.61
N SER A 27 -0.50 29.39 -2.80
CA SER A 27 0.44 29.16 -1.72
C SER A 27 1.82 29.02 -2.37
N ILE A 28 2.80 29.74 -1.85
CA ILE A 28 4.20 29.52 -2.24
C ILE A 28 4.48 28.04 -1.97
N PRO A 29 5.03 27.27 -2.93
CA PRO A 29 5.38 25.88 -2.68
C PRO A 29 6.34 25.85 -1.49
N GLN A 30 5.94 25.19 -0.41
CA GLN A 30 6.84 24.98 0.71
C GLN A 30 8.02 24.14 0.21
N ILE A 31 9.24 24.63 0.40
CA ILE A 31 10.44 23.85 0.12
C ILE A 31 10.48 22.74 1.16
N ASN A 32 10.11 21.54 0.74
CA ASN A 32 10.16 20.38 1.62
C ASN A 32 11.63 20.00 1.86
N ASN A 33 12.02 19.87 3.13
CA ASN A 33 13.25 19.17 3.48
C ASN A 33 13.05 17.68 3.21
N TRP A 34 13.40 17.24 1.99
CA TRP A 34 13.15 15.87 1.54
C TRP A 34 13.85 14.82 2.41
N ILE A 35 14.96 15.16 3.07
CA ILE A 35 15.66 14.24 3.98
C ILE A 35 14.79 13.91 5.19
N GLU A 36 14.15 14.92 5.79
CA GLU A 36 13.24 14.72 6.92
C GLU A 36 11.93 14.03 6.47
N VAL A 37 11.42 14.42 5.29
CA VAL A 37 10.23 13.78 4.71
C VAL A 37 10.48 12.29 4.46
N ASP A 38 11.64 11.92 3.92
CA ASP A 38 11.99 10.52 3.65
C ASP A 38 12.08 9.71 4.95
N LYS A 39 12.75 10.25 5.98
CA LYS A 39 12.84 9.59 7.29
C LYS A 39 11.47 9.37 7.95
N ASN A 40 10.62 10.40 7.94
CA ASN A 40 9.28 10.31 8.54
C ASN A 40 8.40 9.33 7.75
N LEU A 41 8.44 9.41 6.42
CA LEU A 41 7.69 8.50 5.55
C LEU A 41 8.12 7.04 5.74
N LEU A 42 9.41 6.79 5.94
CA LEU A 42 9.94 5.46 6.23
C LEU A 42 9.33 4.89 7.52
N VAL A 43 9.27 5.69 8.60
CA VAL A 43 8.67 5.28 9.88
C VAL A 43 7.19 4.96 9.70
N ASP A 44 6.45 5.80 8.97
CA ASP A 44 5.04 5.59 8.68
C ASP A 44 4.82 4.29 7.92
N ILE A 45 5.63 4.03 6.88
CA ILE A 45 5.55 2.81 6.07
C ILE A 45 5.87 1.57 6.90
N GLN A 46 6.89 1.61 7.76
CA GLN A 46 7.19 0.52 8.68
C GLN A 46 5.99 0.22 9.59
N GLY A 47 5.34 1.26 10.10
CA GLY A 47 4.10 1.14 10.87
C GLY A 47 2.98 0.49 10.06
N ALA A 48 2.73 0.97 8.84
CA ALA A 48 1.71 0.42 7.95
C ALA A 48 1.94 -1.05 7.62
N ILE A 49 3.18 -1.46 7.32
CA ILE A 49 3.50 -2.87 7.03
C ILE A 49 3.25 -3.74 8.25
N ARG A 50 3.59 -3.29 9.46
CA ARG A 50 3.29 -4.04 10.70
C ARG A 50 1.78 -4.24 10.87
N LYS A 51 0.98 -3.18 10.70
CA LYS A 51 -0.48 -3.26 10.78
C LYS A 51 -1.07 -4.22 9.75
N ILE A 52 -0.63 -4.10 8.48
CA ILE A 52 -1.07 -4.99 7.39
C ILE A 52 -0.78 -6.47 7.69
N LYS A 53 0.31 -6.77 8.40
CA LYS A 53 0.68 -8.15 8.75
C LYS A 53 -0.06 -8.70 9.97
N ASN A 54 -0.41 -7.85 10.94
CA ASN A 54 -0.84 -8.29 12.27
C ASN A 54 -2.31 -7.99 12.61
N ASP A 55 -2.87 -6.90 12.08
CA ASP A 55 -4.14 -6.35 12.58
C ASP A 55 -5.37 -6.87 11.82
N HIS A 56 -5.16 -7.69 10.80
CA HIS A 56 -6.24 -8.24 9.99
C HIS A 56 -6.51 -9.70 10.31
N GLU A 57 -7.79 -10.05 10.41
CA GLU A 57 -8.23 -11.44 10.59
C GLU A 57 -7.71 -12.36 9.47
N TYR A 58 -7.57 -11.81 8.27
CA TYR A 58 -7.06 -12.51 7.10
C TYR A 58 -5.83 -11.79 6.50
N PRO A 59 -4.82 -12.52 5.99
CA PRO A 59 -3.63 -11.92 5.39
C PRO A 59 -3.95 -10.97 4.24
N ILE A 60 -3.48 -9.73 4.34
CA ILE A 60 -3.49 -8.75 3.24
C ILE A 60 -2.10 -8.67 2.64
N ARG A 61 -1.99 -8.73 1.31
CA ARG A 61 -0.69 -8.65 0.62
C ARG A 61 -0.06 -7.29 0.85
N VAL A 62 1.20 -7.27 1.26
CA VAL A 62 1.98 -6.04 1.37
C VAL A 62 2.38 -5.59 -0.03
N THR A 63 1.66 -4.62 -0.55
CA THR A 63 1.94 -3.93 -1.81
C THR A 63 2.06 -2.44 -1.58
N LYS A 64 2.66 -1.74 -2.53
CA LYS A 64 2.66 -0.27 -2.56
C LYS A 64 1.25 0.33 -2.42
N HIS A 65 0.26 -0.30 -3.07
CA HIS A 65 -1.14 0.14 -2.99
C HIS A 65 -1.74 -0.08 -1.60
N SER A 66 -1.60 -1.26 -1.00
CA SER A 66 -2.13 -1.52 0.35
C SER A 66 -1.46 -0.66 1.42
N ILE A 67 -0.16 -0.40 1.29
CA ILE A 67 0.57 0.50 2.20
C ILE A 67 0.02 1.92 2.05
N GLY A 68 -0.13 2.41 0.82
CA GLY A 68 -0.71 3.72 0.59
C GLY A 68 -2.15 3.86 1.10
N ARG A 69 -2.95 2.79 0.98
CA ARG A 69 -4.30 2.74 1.55
C ARG A 69 -4.28 2.82 3.08
N GLU A 70 -3.39 2.07 3.74
CA GLU A 70 -3.21 2.11 5.20
C GLU A 70 -2.79 3.51 5.68
N LEU A 71 -1.93 4.19 4.92
CA LEU A 71 -1.47 5.55 5.21
C LEU A 71 -2.43 6.65 4.73
N SER A 72 -3.53 6.30 4.07
CA SER A 72 -4.41 7.26 3.37
C SER A 72 -3.64 8.23 2.45
N ARG A 73 -2.56 7.74 1.83
CA ARG A 73 -1.62 8.54 1.04
C ARG A 73 -1.12 7.76 -0.18
N SER A 74 -1.08 8.40 -1.35
CA SER A 74 -0.47 7.79 -2.53
C SER A 74 1.06 7.86 -2.45
N LEU A 75 1.72 6.73 -2.72
CA LEU A 75 3.18 6.65 -2.81
C LEU A 75 3.62 6.91 -4.26
N GLY A 76 3.40 8.12 -4.79
CA GLY A 76 3.68 8.42 -6.20
C GLY A 76 5.17 8.30 -6.59
N GLU A 77 5.45 8.19 -7.89
CA GLU A 77 6.83 8.17 -8.42
C GLU A 77 7.62 9.41 -8.03
N TYR A 78 7.01 10.59 -8.06
CA TYR A 78 7.64 11.84 -7.63
C TYR A 78 8.08 11.78 -6.17
N THR A 79 7.22 11.27 -5.27
CA THR A 79 7.57 11.14 -3.85
C THR A 79 8.71 10.15 -3.66
N LEU A 80 8.66 8.97 -4.29
CA LEU A 80 9.69 7.96 -4.14
C LEU A 80 11.03 8.37 -4.76
N LYS A 81 11.02 9.14 -5.86
CA LYS A 81 12.24 9.71 -6.45
C LYS A 81 12.98 10.63 -5.47
N ASN A 82 12.25 11.38 -4.66
CA ASN A 82 12.82 12.28 -3.67
C ASN A 82 13.01 11.63 -2.28
N CYS A 83 12.55 10.38 -2.10
CA CYS A 83 12.63 9.63 -0.84
C CYS A 83 13.35 8.28 -1.07
N PRO A 84 14.68 8.31 -1.34
CA PRO A 84 15.43 7.10 -1.70
C PRO A 84 15.44 6.03 -0.62
N LEU A 85 15.52 6.38 0.68
CA LEU A 85 15.51 5.41 1.78
C LEU A 85 14.18 4.66 1.81
N THR A 86 13.08 5.39 1.69
CA THR A 86 11.75 4.83 1.57
C THR A 86 11.61 3.93 0.34
N ALA A 87 12.12 4.37 -0.80
CA ALA A 87 12.01 3.62 -2.05
C ALA A 87 12.73 2.27 -1.98
N GLU A 88 13.95 2.26 -1.43
CA GLU A 88 14.71 1.03 -1.18
C GLU A 88 13.99 0.11 -0.20
N PHE A 89 13.50 0.67 0.92
CA PHE A 89 12.78 -0.10 1.91
C PHE A 89 11.52 -0.76 1.33
N LEU A 90 10.75 -0.05 0.51
CA LEU A 90 9.59 -0.60 -0.17
C LEU A 90 9.96 -1.72 -1.13
N MET A 91 11.04 -1.58 -1.89
CA MET A 91 11.51 -2.61 -2.82
C MET A 91 11.81 -3.94 -2.11
N LEU A 92 12.37 -3.88 -0.91
CA LEU A 92 12.70 -5.06 -0.10
C LEU A 92 11.49 -5.67 0.61
N ASN A 93 10.46 -4.88 0.91
CA ASN A 93 9.35 -5.32 1.77
C ASN A 93 8.01 -5.52 1.05
N VAL A 94 7.87 -5.07 -0.20
CA VAL A 94 6.70 -5.38 -1.03
C VAL A 94 6.75 -6.85 -1.43
N GLU A 95 5.67 -7.58 -1.15
CA GLU A 95 5.56 -8.99 -1.41
C GLU A 95 5.31 -9.27 -2.89
N SER A 96 6.03 -10.23 -3.46
CA SER A 96 5.64 -10.90 -4.70
C SER A 96 4.34 -11.71 -4.51
N VAL A 97 3.76 -12.22 -5.61
CA VAL A 97 2.57 -13.08 -5.51
C VAL A 97 2.92 -14.34 -4.73
N GLU A 98 4.06 -14.96 -5.05
CA GLU A 98 4.56 -16.19 -4.45
C GLU A 98 4.84 -16.02 -2.96
N GLN A 99 5.53 -14.94 -2.56
CA GLN A 99 5.81 -14.65 -1.15
C GLN A 99 4.52 -14.50 -0.35
N PHE A 100 3.53 -13.81 -0.91
CA PHE A 100 2.24 -13.65 -0.26
C PHE A 100 1.46 -14.97 -0.14
N GLN A 101 1.50 -15.81 -1.18
CA GLN A 101 0.88 -17.14 -1.13
C GLN A 101 1.52 -18.03 -0.06
N ILE A 102 2.85 -18.01 0.04
CA ILE A 102 3.59 -18.73 1.09
C ILE A 102 3.16 -18.23 2.47
N ARG A 103 3.11 -16.92 2.69
CA ARG A 103 2.65 -16.38 3.98
C ARG A 103 1.21 -16.80 4.33
N ARG A 104 0.31 -16.85 3.34
CA ARG A 104 -1.06 -17.35 3.54
C ARG A 104 -1.12 -18.83 3.90
N ILE A 105 -0.20 -19.63 3.37
CA ILE A 105 -0.06 -21.05 3.75
C ILE A 105 0.30 -21.15 5.23
N TYR A 106 1.34 -20.43 5.67
CA TYR A 106 1.75 -20.42 7.09
C TYR A 106 0.60 -19.95 8.00
N TRP A 107 -0.06 -18.83 7.66
CA TRP A 107 -1.22 -18.34 8.41
C TRP A 107 -2.34 -19.38 8.50
N ALA A 108 -2.65 -20.08 7.40
CA ALA A 108 -3.70 -21.09 7.40
C ALA A 108 -3.35 -22.29 8.27
N ILE A 109 -2.08 -22.70 8.27
CA ILE A 109 -1.58 -23.78 9.13
C ILE A 109 -1.69 -23.39 10.61
N GLU A 110 -1.18 -22.22 10.99
CA GLU A 110 -1.30 -21.69 12.37
C GLU A 110 -2.78 -21.59 12.82
N LYS A 111 -3.68 -21.20 11.91
CA LYS A 111 -5.10 -21.11 12.20
C LYS A 111 -5.76 -22.48 12.39
N LEU A 112 -5.32 -23.52 11.67
CA LEU A 112 -5.79 -24.89 11.86
C LEU A 112 -5.27 -25.47 13.18
N ILE A 113 -3.98 -25.26 13.48
CA ILE A 113 -3.35 -25.69 14.74
C ILE A 113 -4.05 -25.05 15.95
N SER A 114 -4.28 -23.73 15.93
CA SER A 114 -4.97 -23.03 17.02
C SER A 114 -6.42 -23.47 17.21
N LYS A 115 -7.05 -24.05 16.19
CA LYS A 115 -8.38 -24.67 16.27
C LYS A 115 -8.35 -26.16 16.60
N ASN A 116 -7.17 -26.74 16.81
CA ASN A 116 -6.97 -28.17 17.00
C ASN A 116 -7.53 -29.03 15.85
N GLU A 117 -7.48 -28.50 14.62
CA GLU A 117 -7.90 -29.20 13.40
C GLU A 117 -6.71 -29.86 12.68
N PRO A 118 -6.93 -30.99 11.98
CA PRO A 118 -5.86 -31.63 11.22
C PRO A 118 -5.37 -30.76 10.06
N VAL A 119 -4.05 -30.67 9.92
CA VAL A 119 -3.39 -29.87 8.88
C VAL A 119 -3.28 -30.68 7.57
N LEU A 120 -4.35 -30.68 6.78
CA LEU A 120 -4.42 -31.36 5.48
C LEU A 120 -4.15 -30.40 4.31
N LYS A 121 -3.47 -30.87 3.26
CA LYS A 121 -3.19 -30.09 2.03
C LYS A 121 -4.43 -29.38 1.49
N SER A 122 -5.58 -30.06 1.45
CA SER A 122 -6.86 -29.51 0.98
C SER A 122 -7.44 -28.43 1.89
N LYS A 123 -7.41 -28.64 3.22
CA LYS A 123 -7.89 -27.66 4.21
C LYS A 123 -7.04 -26.39 4.18
N VAL A 124 -5.71 -26.53 4.11
CA VAL A 124 -4.80 -25.40 3.99
C VAL A 124 -5.08 -24.61 2.71
N LYS A 125 -5.19 -25.28 1.55
CA LYS A 125 -5.51 -24.61 0.27
C LYS A 125 -6.86 -23.88 0.33
N LYS A 126 -7.88 -24.47 0.94
CA LYS A 126 -9.21 -23.86 1.08
C LYS A 126 -9.17 -22.63 1.98
N LEU A 127 -8.56 -22.75 3.17
CA LEU A 127 -8.48 -21.66 4.13
C LEU A 127 -7.59 -20.52 3.62
N ALA A 128 -6.47 -20.86 3.01
CA ALA A 128 -5.57 -19.91 2.36
C ALA A 128 -6.15 -19.37 1.04
N ARG A 129 -7.32 -19.80 0.55
CA ARG A 129 -7.93 -19.48 -0.77
C ARG A 129 -6.93 -19.56 -1.94
N LEU A 130 -6.31 -20.73 -2.11
CA LEU A 130 -5.29 -21.04 -3.13
C LEU A 130 -5.70 -22.22 -4.04
N SER A 131 -6.99 -22.43 -4.30
CA SER A 131 -7.47 -23.59 -5.07
C SER A 131 -6.93 -23.62 -6.51
N ASP A 132 -7.01 -22.51 -7.23
CA ASP A 132 -6.85 -22.52 -8.70
C ASP A 132 -5.63 -21.74 -9.22
N ASN A 133 -4.98 -20.95 -8.37
CA ASN A 133 -3.87 -20.07 -8.78
C ASN A 133 -2.70 -20.11 -7.79
N ILE A 134 -2.29 -21.32 -7.39
CA ILE A 134 -1.11 -21.50 -6.56
C ILE A 134 0.15 -21.53 -7.42
N SER A 135 1.14 -20.72 -7.07
CA SER A 135 2.45 -20.76 -7.71
C SER A 135 3.15 -22.08 -7.41
N LYS A 136 4.00 -22.55 -8.33
CA LYS A 136 4.81 -23.76 -8.13
C LYS A 136 5.59 -23.70 -6.82
N LYS A 137 6.25 -22.56 -6.56
CA LYS A 137 7.03 -22.34 -5.34
C LYS A 137 6.19 -22.48 -4.07
N ALA A 138 4.98 -21.91 -4.03
CA ALA A 138 4.08 -22.04 -2.89
C ALA A 138 3.54 -23.47 -2.73
N SER A 139 3.29 -24.18 -3.84
CA SER A 139 2.85 -25.58 -3.82
C SER A 139 3.94 -26.53 -3.31
N ASP A 140 5.18 -26.31 -3.75
CA ASP A 140 6.35 -27.08 -3.30
C ASP A 140 6.58 -26.84 -1.80
N GLU A 141 6.49 -25.60 -1.35
CA GLU A 141 6.59 -25.24 0.07
C GLU A 141 5.51 -25.92 0.92
N LEU A 142 4.24 -25.87 0.49
CA LEU A 142 3.15 -26.54 1.19
C LEU A 142 3.37 -28.04 1.31
N SER A 143 3.90 -28.67 0.26
CA SER A 143 4.19 -30.10 0.27
C SER A 143 5.28 -30.44 1.28
N LYS A 144 6.39 -29.68 1.26
CA LYS A 144 7.49 -29.83 2.22
C LYS A 144 7.04 -29.66 3.66
N ILE A 145 6.18 -28.69 3.96
CA ILE A 145 5.72 -28.45 5.35
C ILE A 145 4.91 -29.63 5.86
N ILE A 146 4.01 -30.16 5.02
CA ILE A 146 3.13 -31.26 5.41
C ILE A 146 3.93 -32.54 5.55
N ASP A 147 4.80 -32.87 4.60
CA ASP A 147 5.56 -34.12 4.62
C ASP A 147 6.59 -34.18 5.79
N ASN A 148 6.99 -33.04 6.37
CA ASN A 148 7.96 -32.96 7.47
C ASN A 148 7.36 -32.77 8.88
N ASN A 149 6.11 -32.30 9.02
CA ASN A 149 5.56 -31.91 10.32
C ASN A 149 4.25 -32.62 10.70
N PHE A 150 3.62 -33.34 9.76
CA PHE A 150 2.32 -33.98 9.95
C PHE A 150 2.28 -35.34 9.27
#